data_AF-A0A7K6WMK5-F1
#
_entry.id   AF-A0A7K6WMK5-F1
#
_cell.length_a   1.000
_cell.length_b   1.000
_cell.length_c   1.000
_cell.angle_alpha   90.00
_cell.angle_beta   90.00
_cell.angle_gamma   90.00
#
_symmetry.space_group_name_H-M   'P 1'
#
loop_
_entity.id
_entity.type
_entity.pdbx_description
1 polymer ?
#
loop_
_entity_poly.entity_id
_entity_poly.type
_entity_poly.pdbx_seq_one_letter_code
_entity_poly.pdbx_strand_id
1 'polypeptide(L)' 'HLFNSQFITVNVLINDLHFYLEIDKFSRLADSIKALAACNTQSEEEAAFLKRKVAIISKLFLNSDIPPKLRVRCWDPP' A
#
# COMPACT_ATOMS: atom_id res chain seq x y z
N HIS A 1 -25.50 -26.39 -14.90
CA HIS A 1 -25.11 -25.66 -13.69
C HIS A 1 -23.64 -25.20 -13.78
N LEU A 2 -23.31 -24.36 -14.79
CA LEU A 2 -21.93 -23.94 -15.12
C LEU A 2 -21.74 -22.41 -15.22
N PHE A 3 -22.83 -21.64 -15.22
CA PHE A 3 -22.78 -20.20 -15.43
C PHE A 3 -22.19 -19.47 -14.22
N ASN A 4 -22.57 -19.82 -12.98
CA ASN A 4 -22.09 -19.14 -11.77
C ASN A 4 -20.57 -19.31 -11.54
N SER A 5 -20.01 -20.49 -11.83
CA SER A 5 -18.56 -20.71 -11.70
C SER A 5 -17.77 -19.87 -12.69
N GLN A 6 -18.28 -19.69 -13.92
CA GLN A 6 -17.62 -18.87 -14.94
C GLN A 6 -17.61 -17.38 -14.57
N PHE A 7 -18.72 -16.86 -14.02
CA PHE A 7 -18.77 -15.49 -13.50
C PHE A 7 -17.83 -15.26 -12.32
N ILE A 8 -17.74 -16.21 -11.39
CA ILE A 8 -16.80 -16.14 -10.26
C ILE A 8 -15.36 -16.11 -10.77
N THR A 9 -15.00 -16.99 -11.71
CA THR A 9 -13.64 -17.02 -12.30
C THR A 9 -13.30 -15.73 -13.06
N VAL A 10 -14.24 -15.19 -13.85
CA VAL A 10 -14.03 -13.91 -14.56
C VAL A 10 -13.85 -12.76 -13.56
N ASN A 11 -14.64 -12.72 -12.49
CA ASN A 11 -14.52 -11.69 -11.45
C ASN A 11 -13.18 -11.78 -10.70
N VAL A 12 -12.71 -13.00 -10.37
CA VAL A 12 -11.38 -13.22 -9.77
C VAL A 12 -10.27 -12.74 -10.69
N LEU A 13 -10.31 -13.11 -11.98
CA LEU A 13 -9.30 -12.70 -12.95
C LEU A 13 -9.24 -11.17 -13.14
N ILE A 14 -10.39 -10.50 -13.17
CA ILE A 14 -10.47 -9.04 -13.25
C ILE A 14 -9.88 -8.39 -12.00
N ASN A 15 -10.15 -8.94 -10.81
CA ASN A 15 -9.58 -8.43 -9.56
C ASN A 15 -8.07 -8.59 -9.52
N ASP A 16 -7.54 -9.75 -9.94
CA ASP A 16 -6.10 -10.02 -9.98
C ASP A 16 -5.39 -9.09 -10.97
N LEU A 17 -6.00 -8.85 -12.14
CA LEU A 17 -5.48 -7.90 -13.12
C LEU A 17 -5.49 -6.47 -12.59
N HIS A 18 -6.58 -6.05 -11.93
CA HIS A 18 -6.67 -4.72 -11.34
C HIS A 18 -5.63 -4.53 -10.23
N PHE A 19 -5.44 -5.53 -9.37
CA PHE A 19 -4.41 -5.53 -8.34
C PHE A 19 -3.00 -5.41 -8.95
N TYR A 20 -2.69 -6.22 -9.96
CA TYR A 20 -1.41 -6.17 -10.66
C TYR A 20 -1.13 -4.78 -11.25
N LEU A 21 -2.12 -4.17 -11.92
CA LEU A 21 -1.98 -2.83 -12.49
C LEU A 21 -1.74 -1.76 -11.43
N GLU A 22 -2.38 -1.87 -10.26
CA GLU A 22 -2.19 -0.91 -9.17
C GLU A 22 -0.80 -1.05 -8.53
N ILE A 23 -0.29 -2.27 -8.41
CA ILE A 23 1.09 -2.53 -7.97
C ILE A 23 2.11 -2.03 -8.99
N ASP A 24 1.87 -2.19 -10.29
CA ASP A 24 2.74 -1.66 -11.35
C ASP A 24 2.82 -0.12 -11.29
N LYS A 25 1.67 0.57 -11.19
CA LYS A 25 1.61 2.03 -11.01
C LYS A 25 2.37 2.48 -9.77
N PHE A 26 2.16 1.80 -8.63
CA PHE A 26 2.84 2.12 -7.39
C PHE A 26 4.35 1.92 -7.51
N SER A 27 4.79 0.83 -8.17
CA SER A 27 6.21 0.53 -8.39
C SER A 27 6.88 1.61 -9.23
N ARG A 28 6.24 2.02 -10.33
CA ARG A 28 6.72 3.12 -11.18
C ARG A 28 6.80 4.46 -10.44
N LEU A 29 5.82 4.74 -9.57
CA LEU A 29 5.84 5.95 -8.73
C LEU A 29 6.98 5.89 -7.71
N ALA A 30 7.18 4.74 -7.06
CA ALA A 30 8.26 4.54 -6.09
C ALA A 30 9.64 4.70 -6.76
N ASP A 31 9.82 4.18 -7.97
CA ASP A 31 11.06 4.33 -8.72
C ASP A 31 11.27 5.76 -9.21
N SER A 32 10.20 6.47 -9.60
CA SER A 32 10.26 7.90 -9.89
C SER A 32 10.66 8.74 -8.67
N ILE A 33 10.14 8.42 -7.48
CA ILE A 33 10.52 9.07 -6.22
C ILE A 33 11.97 8.76 -5.87
N LYS A 34 12.44 7.51 -6.04
CA LYS A 34 13.86 7.15 -5.84
C LYS A 34 14.77 7.91 -6.80
N ALA A 35 14.40 8.01 -8.07
CA ALA A 35 15.17 8.76 -9.07
C ALA A 35 15.18 10.27 -8.74
N LEU A 36 14.05 10.82 -8.29
CA LEU A 36 13.96 12.20 -7.83
C LEU A 36 14.80 12.43 -6.56
N ALA A 37 14.82 11.49 -5.63
CA ALA A 37 15.64 11.53 -4.42
C ALA A 37 17.14 11.27 -4.66
N ALA A 38 17.50 10.66 -5.79
CA ALA A 38 18.88 10.53 -6.23
C ALA A 38 19.37 11.79 -6.97
N CYS A 39 18.45 12.53 -7.60
CA CYS A 39 18.73 13.78 -8.32
C CYS A 39 18.72 15.01 -7.41
N ASN A 40 17.81 15.04 -6.43
CA ASN A 40 17.81 16.03 -5.37
C ASN A 40 18.65 15.50 -4.21
N THR A 41 19.73 16.19 -3.87
CA THR A 41 20.28 16.16 -2.52
C THR A 41 19.12 16.40 -1.56
N GLN A 42 18.60 15.34 -0.95
CA GLN A 42 17.39 15.36 -0.12
C GLN A 42 17.42 16.59 0.78
N SER A 43 16.50 17.52 0.53
CA SER A 43 16.27 18.60 1.48
C SER A 43 15.89 17.90 2.79
N GLU A 44 16.69 18.13 3.83
CA GLU A 44 16.49 17.59 5.17
C GLU A 44 15.04 17.85 5.67
N GLU A 45 14.42 18.91 5.14
CA GLU A 45 13.02 19.28 5.34
C GLU A 45 12.02 18.25 4.78
N GLU A 46 12.25 17.71 3.58
CA GLU A 46 11.39 16.68 2.98
C GLU A 46 11.52 15.35 3.75
N ALA A 47 12.73 15.00 4.17
CA ALA A 47 12.97 13.83 5.00
C ALA A 47 12.32 13.99 6.40
N ALA A 48 12.40 15.17 7.00
CA ALA A 48 11.73 15.49 8.26
C ALA A 48 10.21 15.45 8.12
N PHE A 49 9.67 15.96 7.02
CA PHE A 49 8.24 15.91 6.71
C PHE A 49 7.74 14.47 6.58
N LEU A 50 8.48 13.62 5.85
CA LEU A 50 8.13 12.22 5.66
C LEU A 50 8.21 11.44 6.98
N LYS A 51 9.25 11.67 7.80
CA LYS A 51 9.36 11.08 9.15
C LYS A 51 8.17 11.47 10.04
N ARG A 52 7.72 12.73 9.98
CA ARG A 52 6.54 13.19 10.74
C ARG A 52 5.26 12.51 10.28
N LYS A 53 5.07 12.33 8.97
CA LYS A 53 3.93 11.57 8.42
C LYS A 53 3.93 10.11 8.88
N VAL A 54 5.08 9.43 8.84
CA VAL A 54 5.21 8.04 9.29
C VAL A 54 4.87 7.90 10.77
N ALA A 55 5.33 8.84 11.61
CA ALA A 55 5.02 8.82 13.05
C ALA A 55 3.52 8.95 13.34
N ILE A 56 2.82 9.84 12.61
CA ILE A 56 1.36 10.02 12.73
C ILE A 56 0.63 8.75 12.31
N ILE A 57 0.96 8.18 11.15
CA ILE A 57 0.34 6.93 10.66
C ILE A 57 0.58 5.79 11.65
N SER A 58 1.80 5.66 12.15
CA SER A 58 2.15 4.62 13.13
C SER A 58 1.32 4.77 14.40
N LYS A 59 1.15 6.00 14.90
CA LYS A 59 0.33 6.25 16.10
C LYS A 59 -1.15 6.00 15.87
N LEU A 60 -1.69 6.33 14.70
CA LEU A 60 -3.12 6.22 14.41
C LEU A 60 -3.58 4.84 13.96
N PHE A 61 -2.71 4.07 13.32
CA PHE A 61 -3.11 2.81 12.68
C PHE A 61 -2.37 1.59 13.21
N LEU A 62 -1.09 1.73 13.60
CA LEU A 62 -0.28 0.59 14.05
C LEU A 62 -0.26 0.45 15.58
N ASN A 63 -0.10 1.57 16.29
CA ASN A 63 0.02 1.66 17.75
C ASN A 63 -1.16 2.43 18.37
N SER A 64 -2.33 2.42 17.73
CA SER A 64 -3.48 3.18 18.24
C SER A 64 -4.00 2.61 19.55
N ASP A 65 -4.04 3.48 20.57
CA ASP A 65 -4.73 3.24 21.84
C ASP A 65 -6.25 3.41 21.73
N ILE A 66 -6.74 3.94 20.59
CA ILE A 66 -8.16 4.21 20.33
C ILE A 66 -8.72 3.12 19.39
N PRO A 67 -9.76 2.36 19.81
CA PRO A 67 -10.44 1.36 18.96
C PRO A 67 -11.27 2.01 17.83
N PRO A 68 -11.52 1.30 16.70
CA PRO A 68 -11.16 -0.09 16.44
C PRO A 68 -9.75 -0.16 15.85
N LYS A 69 -8.88 -0.96 16.48
CA LYS A 69 -7.52 -1.18 16.01
C LYS A 69 -7.58 -1.70 14.58
N LEU A 70 -7.26 -0.85 13.61
CA LEU A 70 -7.11 -1.19 12.20
C LEU A 70 -5.82 -2.03 12.03
N ARG A 71 -5.68 -3.11 12.80
CA ARG A 71 -4.60 -4.08 12.64
C ARG A 71 -4.82 -4.75 11.29
N VAL A 72 -4.15 -4.25 10.27
CA VAL A 72 -3.89 -5.04 9.07
C VAL A 72 -3.17 -6.30 9.57
N ARG A 73 -3.85 -7.45 9.53
CA ARG A 73 -3.29 -8.74 9.93
C ARG A 73 -2.21 -9.13 8.91
N CYS A 74 -0.99 -8.62 9.08
CA CYS A 74 0.18 -9.25 8.48
C CYS A 74 0.46 -10.51 9.30
N TRP A 75 0.02 -11.67 8.78
CA TRP A 75 0.64 -12.96 9.07
C TRP A 75 0.51 -13.54 10.50
N ASP A 76 -0.73 -13.74 10.98
CA ASP A 76 -0.96 -14.74 12.03
C ASP A 76 -1.57 -16.00 11.35
N PRO A 77 -0.84 -17.13 11.22
CA PRO A 77 -1.46 -18.42 10.93
C PRO A 77 -2.20 -18.95 12.19
N PRO A 78 -3.20 -19.83 12.01
CA PRO A 78 -4.04 -20.35 13.09
C PRO A 78 -3.27 -21.16 14.15
#